data_AF-A0A7C2V1G3-F1
#
_entry.id   AF-A0A7C2V1G3-F1
#
_cell.length_a   1.000
_cell.length_b   1.000
_cell.length_c   1.000
_cell.angle_alpha   90.00
_cell.angle_beta   90.00
_cell.angle_gamma   90.00
#
_symmetry.space_group_name_H-M   'P 1'
#
loop_
_entity.id
_entity.type
_entity.pdbx_description
1 polymer ?
#
loop_
_entity_poly.entity_id
_entity_poly.type
_entity_poly.pdbx_seq_one_letter_code
_entity_poly.pdbx_strand_id
1 'polypeptide(L)'
;MEGLGIANSGFAGREPEVVLPQALAGDLLGEAPSVVLAERVLADGSRILLPRLTTPLDVYIVTEDRVEGPVKAYAYVTRGGFILLNDALISKMRIVILDPLEGVWCFRDELGKRERRGVIPP
;
A
#
# COMPACT_ATOMS: atom_id res chain seq x y z
N MET A 1 13.81 1.00 4.64
CA MET A 1 12.95 2.03 5.26
C MET A 1 11.60 1.39 5.53
N GLU A 2 11.00 1.67 6.68
CA GLU A 2 9.73 1.11 7.12
C GLU A 2 8.76 2.24 7.45
N GLY A 3 7.45 1.98 7.31
CA GLY A 3 6.41 2.96 7.61
C GLY A 3 5.06 2.27 7.80
N LEU A 4 4.13 2.95 8.45
CA LEU A 4 2.77 2.43 8.69
C LEU A 4 1.93 2.56 7.41
N GLY A 5 1.46 1.42 6.90
CA GLY A 5 0.57 1.33 5.75
C GLY A 5 -0.88 1.05 6.13
N ILE A 6 -1.80 1.64 5.39
CA ILE A 6 -3.23 1.35 5.45
C ILE A 6 -3.57 0.39 4.31
N ALA A 7 -4.16 -0.74 4.66
CA ALA A 7 -4.76 -1.68 3.71
C ALA A 7 -6.28 -1.49 3.73
N ASN A 8 -6.86 -1.07 2.60
CA ASN A 8 -8.30 -0.89 2.48
C ASN A 8 -8.79 -1.20 1.05
N SER A 9 -10.02 -1.70 0.92
CA SER A 9 -10.61 -2.04 -0.38
C SER A 9 -11.20 -0.85 -1.15
N GLY A 10 -10.65 0.34 -0.97
CA GLY A 10 -11.09 1.59 -1.61
C GLY A 10 -10.12 2.12 -2.66
N PHE A 11 -8.94 1.51 -2.75
CA PHE A 11 -7.92 1.83 -3.74
C PHE A 11 -7.86 0.70 -4.77
N ALA A 12 -8.71 0.79 -5.78
CA ALA A 12 -8.85 -0.24 -6.81
C ALA A 12 -7.78 -0.11 -7.91
N GLY A 13 -7.28 -1.25 -8.38
CA GLY A 13 -6.32 -1.33 -9.47
C GLY A 13 -6.02 -2.77 -9.86
N ARG A 14 -5.55 -2.99 -11.09
CA ARG A 14 -5.18 -4.34 -11.57
C ARG A 14 -3.74 -4.72 -11.26
N GLU A 15 -2.85 -3.73 -11.24
CA GLU A 15 -1.44 -3.90 -10.89
C GLU A 15 -1.25 -3.67 -9.38
N PRO A 16 -0.29 -4.32 -8.71
CA PRO A 16 0.07 -3.95 -7.35
C PRO A 16 0.58 -2.51 -7.31
N GLU A 17 -0.05 -1.68 -6.50
CA GLU A 17 0.23 -0.27 -6.41
C GLU A 17 0.21 0.19 -4.95
N VAL A 18 1.03 1.18 -4.65
CA VAL A 18 1.14 1.78 -3.32
C VAL A 18 1.12 3.30 -3.45
N VAL A 19 0.48 4.00 -2.51
CA VAL A 19 0.65 5.45 -2.36
C VAL A 19 1.76 5.68 -1.34
N LEU A 20 2.70 6.56 -1.66
CA LEU A 20 3.75 7.00 -0.74
C LEU A 20 3.62 8.51 -0.46
N PRO A 21 3.78 8.93 0.81
CA PRO A 21 4.00 10.33 1.13
C PRO A 21 5.25 10.86 0.45
N GLN A 22 5.21 12.11 -0.02
CA GLN A 22 6.33 12.75 -0.70
C GLN A 22 7.62 12.74 0.13
N ALA A 23 7.52 12.95 1.45
CA ALA A 23 8.67 12.90 2.35
C ALA A 23 9.35 11.51 2.31
N LEU A 24 8.55 10.45 2.43
CA LEU A 24 9.04 9.08 2.41
C LEU A 24 9.63 8.69 1.05
N ALA A 25 9.01 9.15 -0.04
CA ALA A 25 9.55 8.94 -1.39
C ALA A 25 10.91 9.64 -1.57
N GLY A 26 11.07 10.85 -1.02
CA GLY A 26 12.32 11.60 -1.02
C GLY A 26 13.44 10.87 -0.27
N ASP A 27 13.14 10.35 0.92
CA ASP A 27 14.12 9.60 1.70
C ASP A 27 14.52 8.26 1.05
N LEU A 28 13.57 7.60 0.37
CA LEU A 28 13.80 6.31 -0.27
C LEU A 28 14.53 6.41 -1.62
N LEU A 29 14.21 7.43 -2.41
CA LEU A 29 14.58 7.51 -3.83
C LEU A 29 15.43 8.75 -4.18
N GLY A 30 15.64 9.66 -3.22
CA GLY A 30 16.23 10.97 -3.45
C GLY A 30 15.21 12.01 -3.93
N GLU A 31 15.65 13.24 -4.17
CA GLU A 31 14.76 14.39 -4.39
C GLU A 31 13.98 14.39 -5.72
N ALA A 32 14.43 13.63 -6.72
CA ALA A 32 13.86 13.68 -8.07
C ALA A 32 13.68 12.28 -8.70
N PRO A 33 12.78 11.44 -8.17
CA PRO A 33 12.51 10.13 -8.75
C PRO A 33 11.84 10.27 -10.14
N SER A 34 12.14 9.34 -11.04
CA SER A 34 11.51 9.29 -12.36
C SER A 34 10.03 8.94 -12.24
N VAL A 35 9.17 9.88 -12.62
CA VAL A 35 7.70 9.76 -12.56
C VAL A 35 7.05 10.02 -13.92
N VAL A 36 5.89 9.42 -14.11
CA VAL A 36 4.93 9.73 -15.17
C VAL A 36 3.60 10.14 -14.55
N LEU A 37 2.84 11.00 -15.24
CA LEU A 37 1.46 11.29 -14.83
C LEU A 37 0.54 10.16 -15.29
N ALA A 38 -0.06 9.47 -14.33
CA ALA A 38 -1.02 8.40 -14.59
C ALA A 38 -2.44 8.87 -14.23
N GLU A 39 -3.39 8.65 -15.14
CA GLU A 39 -4.81 8.94 -14.91
C GLU A 39 -5.41 7.93 -13.94
N ARG A 40 -6.18 8.44 -12.98
CA ARG A 40 -6.96 7.65 -12.02
C ARG A 40 -8.39 8.11 -11.99
N VAL A 41 -9.29 7.14 -11.87
CA VAL A 41 -10.71 7.38 -11.63
C VAL A 41 -10.97 7.19 -10.13
N LEU A 42 -11.50 8.23 -9.50
CA LEU A 42 -11.88 8.19 -8.09
C LEU A 42 -13.24 7.52 -7.89
N ALA A 43 -13.58 7.24 -6.63
CA ALA A 43 -14.84 6.58 -6.28
C ALA A 43 -16.09 7.38 -6.70
N ASP A 44 -15.98 8.71 -6.81
CA ASP A 44 -17.05 9.60 -7.31
C ASP A 44 -17.11 9.68 -8.85
N GLY A 45 -16.25 8.93 -9.56
CA GLY A 45 -16.15 8.92 -11.02
C GLY A 45 -15.31 10.06 -11.59
N SER A 46 -14.83 10.99 -10.77
CA SER A 46 -13.93 12.05 -11.23
C SER A 46 -12.56 11.48 -11.63
N ARG A 47 -11.86 12.20 -12.51
CA ARG A 47 -10.54 11.79 -13.00
C ARG A 47 -9.46 12.75 -12.51
N ILE A 48 -8.36 12.18 -12.05
CA ILE A 48 -7.18 12.92 -11.60
C ILE A 48 -5.92 12.37 -12.25
N LEU A 49 -4.89 13.21 -12.36
CA LEU A 49 -3.55 12.80 -12.75
C LEU A 49 -2.68 12.73 -11.50
N LEU A 50 -2.05 11.58 -11.27
CA LEU A 50 -1.13 11.39 -10.14
C LEU A 50 0.28 11.04 -10.63
N PRO A 51 1.35 11.61 -10.03
CA PRO A 51 2.72 11.20 -10.29
C PRO A 51 2.93 9.75 -9.84
N ARG A 52 3.30 8.88 -10.77
CA ARG A 52 3.60 7.47 -10.54
C ARG A 52 5.04 7.17 -10.92
N LEU A 53 5.77 6.46 -10.07
CA LEU A 53 7.11 5.99 -10.40
C LEU A 53 7.12 5.12 -11.67
N THR A 54 8.14 5.28 -12.49
CA THR A 54 8.35 4.45 -13.69
C THR A 54 8.92 3.07 -13.36
N THR A 55 9.64 2.97 -12.24
CA THR A 55 10.25 1.72 -11.77
C THR A 55 9.48 1.21 -10.54
N PRO A 56 9.05 -0.06 -10.51
CA PRO A 56 8.35 -0.62 -9.36
C PRO A 56 9.30 -0.81 -8.17
N LEU A 57 8.77 -0.66 -6.97
CA LEU A 57 9.47 -0.89 -5.71
C LEU A 57 9.27 -2.34 -5.24
N ASP A 58 10.24 -2.86 -4.49
CA ASP A 58 10.05 -4.06 -3.70
C ASP A 58 9.35 -3.70 -2.39
N VAL A 59 8.10 -4.15 -2.26
CA VAL A 59 7.31 -3.95 -1.04
C VAL A 59 7.38 -5.22 -0.20
N TYR A 60 7.52 -5.05 1.11
CA TYR A 60 7.48 -6.12 2.10
C TYR A 60 6.45 -5.78 3.19
N ILE A 61 5.89 -6.80 3.80
CA ILE A 61 5.11 -6.68 5.04
C ILE A 61 5.96 -7.25 6.17
N VAL A 62 6.20 -6.42 7.18
CA VAL A 62 7.00 -6.78 8.36
C VAL A 62 6.04 -7.00 9.52
N THR A 63 6.07 -8.18 10.13
CA THR A 63 5.37 -8.50 11.37
C THR A 63 6.37 -8.92 12.44
N GLU A 64 5.89 -9.11 13.67
CA GLU A 64 6.71 -9.52 14.82
C GLU A 64 7.42 -10.87 14.64
N ASP A 65 6.88 -11.72 13.76
CA ASP A 65 7.28 -13.12 13.60
C ASP A 65 7.76 -13.48 12.18
N ARG A 66 7.46 -12.66 11.17
CA ARG A 66 7.88 -12.93 9.79
C ARG A 66 7.94 -11.68 8.92
N VAL A 67 8.62 -11.81 7.78
CA VAL A 67 8.64 -10.81 6.70
C VAL A 67 8.11 -11.46 5.44
N GLU A 68 7.09 -10.87 4.83
CA GLU A 68 6.46 -11.36 3.60
C GLU A 68 6.77 -10.45 2.40
N GLY A 69 7.10 -11.05 1.26
CA GLY A 69 7.48 -10.36 0.03
C GLY A 69 8.80 -10.88 -0.58
N PRO A 70 9.36 -10.15 -1.56
CA PRO A 70 8.86 -8.89 -2.09
C PRO A 70 7.66 -9.06 -3.04
N VAL A 71 6.79 -8.05 -3.06
CA VAL A 71 5.87 -7.83 -4.19
C VAL A 71 6.29 -6.55 -4.90
N LYS A 72 6.53 -6.65 -6.21
CA LYS A 72 6.78 -5.49 -7.08
C LYS A 72 5.51 -4.64 -7.17
N ALA A 73 5.60 -3.37 -6.77
CA ALA A 73 4.47 -2.43 -6.84
C ALA A 73 4.88 -1.07 -7.40
N TYR A 74 4.02 -0.47 -8.22
CA TYR A 74 4.21 0.91 -8.66
C TYR A 74 3.76 1.89 -7.58
N ALA A 75 4.58 2.88 -7.28
CA ALA A 75 4.25 3.88 -6.27
C ALA A 75 3.68 5.16 -6.88
N TYR A 76 2.60 5.67 -6.29
CA TYR A 76 2.10 7.01 -6.52
C TYR A 76 2.65 7.93 -5.43
N VAL A 77 3.30 9.02 -5.81
CA VAL A 77 3.85 9.99 -4.85
C VAL A 77 2.83 11.10 -4.65
N THR A 78 2.37 11.28 -3.42
CA THR A 78 1.36 12.28 -3.09
C THR A 78 1.79 13.16 -1.93
N ARG A 79 1.16 14.33 -1.79
CA ARG A 79 1.33 15.20 -0.61
C ARG A 79 0.57 14.68 0.63
N GLY A 80 -0.19 13.59 0.50
CA GLY A 80 -0.89 12.96 1.62
C GLY A 80 0.09 12.30 2.60
N GLY A 81 -0.37 12.08 3.83
CA GLY A 81 0.46 11.56 4.92
C GLY A 81 0.49 10.05 5.06
N PHE A 82 -0.39 9.31 4.38
CA PHE A 82 -0.54 7.87 4.58
C PHE A 82 0.08 7.05 3.45
N ILE A 83 0.67 5.92 3.81
CA ILE A 83 1.00 4.86 2.86
C ILE A 83 -0.28 4.06 2.62
N LEU A 84 -0.73 3.93 1.37
CA LEU A 84 -1.96 3.19 1.03
C LEU A 84 -1.63 2.01 0.12
N LEU A 85 -2.13 0.83 0.45
CA LEU A 85 -1.97 -0.37 -0.38
C LEU A 85 -3.23 -0.58 -1.20
N ASN A 86 -3.08 -0.78 -2.51
CA ASN A 86 -4.21 -1.08 -3.37
C ASN A 86 -4.67 -2.54 -3.27
N ASP A 87 -5.85 -2.84 -3.78
CA ASP A 87 -6.47 -4.18 -3.71
C ASP A 87 -5.57 -5.28 -4.29
N ALA A 88 -4.90 -4.99 -5.40
CA ALA A 88 -4.00 -5.94 -6.06
C ALA A 88 -2.77 -6.24 -5.20
N LEU A 89 -2.19 -5.24 -4.54
CA LEU A 89 -1.06 -5.40 -3.63
C LEU A 89 -1.48 -6.18 -2.37
N ILE A 90 -2.61 -5.83 -1.75
CA ILE A 90 -3.18 -6.56 -0.61
C ILE A 90 -3.38 -8.04 -0.97
N SER A 91 -3.96 -8.32 -2.15
CA SER A 91 -4.21 -9.68 -2.63
C SER A 91 -2.91 -10.46 -2.89
N LYS A 92 -1.90 -9.82 -3.50
CA LYS A 92 -0.59 -10.43 -3.77
C LYS A 92 0.22 -10.69 -2.50
N MET A 93 0.12 -9.81 -1.51
CA MET A 93 0.67 -10.00 -0.16
C MET A 93 -0.12 -11.02 0.66
N ARG A 94 -1.20 -11.57 0.10
CA ARG A 94 -2.07 -12.56 0.75
C ARG A 94 -2.64 -12.05 2.08
N ILE A 95 -2.88 -10.74 2.19
CA ILE A 95 -3.54 -10.16 3.35
C ILE A 95 -5.05 -10.38 3.22
N VAL A 96 -5.68 -10.73 4.34
CA VAL A 96 -7.14 -10.78 4.48
C VAL A 96 -7.52 -9.80 5.59
N ILE A 97 -8.37 -8.83 5.24
CA ILE A 97 -8.97 -7.89 6.20
C ILE A 97 -10.18 -8.59 6.81
N LEU A 98 -10.21 -8.75 8.13
CA LEU A 98 -11.27 -9.45 8.86
C LEU A 98 -12.26 -8.45 9.47
N ASP A 99 -11.73 -7.45 10.17
CA ASP A 99 -12.49 -6.32 10.71
C ASP A 99 -11.73 -5.01 10.43
N PRO A 100 -12.16 -4.22 9.42
CA PRO A 100 -11.46 -2.99 9.07
C PRO A 100 -11.57 -1.88 10.12
N LEU A 101 -12.64 -1.88 10.94
CA LEU A 101 -12.82 -0.85 11.97
C LEU A 101 -11.88 -1.11 13.14
N GLU A 102 -11.81 -2.35 13.60
CA GLU A 102 -10.95 -2.77 14.71
C GLU A 102 -9.50 -3.05 14.28
N GLY A 103 -9.21 -2.93 12.98
CA GLY A 103 -7.90 -3.21 12.41
C GLY A 103 -7.50 -4.68 12.51
N VAL A 104 -8.46 -5.61 12.49
CA VAL A 104 -8.20 -7.06 12.55
C VAL A 104 -7.95 -7.61 11.16
N TRP A 105 -6.85 -8.33 11.00
CA TRP A 105 -6.43 -8.91 9.73
C TRP A 105 -5.65 -10.21 9.95
N CYS A 106 -5.34 -10.93 8.88
CA CYS A 106 -4.43 -12.07 8.92
C CYS A 106 -3.77 -12.28 7.56
N PHE A 107 -2.73 -13.12 7.50
CA PHE A 107 -2.32 -13.69 6.22
C PHE A 107 -3.30 -14.81 5.80
N ARG A 108 -3.43 -15.04 4.50
CA ARG A 108 -4.41 -16.00 3.95
C ARG A 108 -4.20 -17.42 4.46
N ASP A 109 -2.96 -17.82 4.74
CA ASP A 109 -2.60 -19.11 5.35
C ASP A 109 -2.98 -19.24 6.84
N GLU A 110 -3.25 -18.11 7.49
CA GLU A 110 -3.66 -17.97 8.89
C GLU A 110 -5.18 -17.84 9.06
N LEU A 111 -5.93 -17.73 7.97
CA LEU A 111 -7.38 -17.55 8.01
C LEU A 111 -8.06 -18.66 8.84
N GLY A 112 -8.79 -18.25 9.89
CA GLY A 112 -9.43 -19.14 10.85
C GLY A 112 -8.50 -19.77 11.90
N LYS A 113 -7.22 -19.37 11.96
CA LYS A 113 -6.21 -19.89 12.90
C LYS A 113 -5.59 -18.80 13.76
N ARG A 114 -5.37 -17.62 13.20
CA ARG A 114 -4.75 -16.49 13.89
C ARG A 114 -5.33 -15.17 13.39
N GLU A 115 -5.53 -14.27 14.32
CA GLU A 115 -5.86 -12.87 14.07
C GLU A 115 -4.65 -12.00 14.43
N ARG A 116 -4.43 -10.96 13.64
CA ARG A 116 -3.43 -9.92 13.83
C ARG A 116 -4.15 -8.60 14.02
N ARG A 117 -3.53 -7.68 14.77
CA ARG A 117 -4.04 -6.32 14.96
C ARG A 117 -3.11 -5.32 14.30
N GLY A 118 -3.68 -4.45 13.47
CA GLY A 118 -3.04 -3.24 13.01
C GLY A 118 -2.83 -2.26 14.16
N VAL A 119 -2.03 -1.24 13.90
CA VAL A 119 -1.86 -0.14 14.85
C VAL A 119 -3.08 0.75 14.78
N ILE A 120 -3.70 1.06 15.93
CA ILE A 120 -4.74 2.09 16.01
C ILE A 120 -4.03 3.43 15.87
N PRO A 121 -4.31 4.23 14.82
CA PRO A 121 -3.77 5.58 14.74
C PRO A 121 -4.25 6.38 15.97
N PRO A 122 -3.39 7.23 16.56
CA PRO A 122 -3.77 8.06 17.70
C PRO A 122 -4.93 9.01 17.39
#